data_AF-A0AAV4J6B1-F1
#
_entry.id   AF-A0AAV4J6B1-F1
#
_cell.length_a   1.000
_cell.length_b   1.000
_cell.length_c   1.000
_cell.angle_alpha   90.00
_cell.angle_beta   90.00
_cell.angle_gamma   90.00
#
_symmetry.space_group_name_H-M   'P 1'
#
loop_
_entity.id
_entity.type
_entity.pdbx_description
1 polymer ?
#
loop_
_entity_poly.entity_id
_entity_poly.type
_entity_poly.pdbx_seq_one_letter_code
_entity_poly.pdbx_strand_id
1 'polypeptide(L)'
;MEQEFRMLFGIDGPAGETVLSADFSETHTTSSECGVLNVRAVYRFDSHTLFVEVLSAKDLIPLDANGLSDPYVLVSLGPDHVFPGVSTQSTKIVKKTLNPMFDESFEFQVLPSQCTHHGATLVFTVMDHDLVFQNDFGGEAFLALADVHGVGGEEVSGYDALSIVSLPLLLPKASGSATTAATHNDCEDNDDNDDDDDDDDDDDDDDDDDDDDDDDSDDDCDDDCEDLLLLLLLVMIVRIMMIMIMMMMMMKMKMMMMTTLSQTLLKK
;
A
#
# COMPACT_ATOMS: atom_id res chain seq x y z
N MET A 1 19.92 -22.85 26.00
CA MET A 1 19.19 -22.37 24.79
C MET A 1 17.74 -22.87 24.75
N GLU A 2 17.24 -23.59 25.77
CA GLU A 2 15.82 -23.97 25.91
C GLU A 2 15.15 -23.38 27.16
N GLN A 3 15.75 -22.36 27.79
CA GLN A 3 15.15 -21.68 28.95
C GLN A 3 14.68 -20.24 28.69
N GLU A 4 14.97 -19.63 27.53
CA GLU A 4 14.43 -18.29 27.21
C GLU A 4 13.07 -18.33 26.49
N PHE A 5 12.62 -19.50 26.02
CA PHE A 5 11.33 -19.62 25.35
C PHE A 5 10.14 -19.82 26.33
N ARG A 6 10.43 -20.09 27.61
CA ARG A 6 9.40 -20.41 28.64
C ARG A 6 8.92 -19.19 29.44
N MET A 7 9.51 -18.02 29.23
CA MET A 7 9.06 -16.77 29.88
C MET A 7 8.14 -15.91 29.00
N LEU A 8 8.04 -16.18 27.69
CA LEU A 8 7.22 -15.38 26.77
C LEU A 8 5.76 -15.86 26.62
N PHE A 9 5.43 -17.06 27.09
CA PHE A 9 4.10 -17.65 26.87
C PHE A 9 3.32 -18.00 28.14
N GLY A 10 3.89 -17.83 29.34
CA GLY A 10 3.15 -17.82 30.62
C GLY A 10 1.98 -18.82 30.76
N ILE A 11 2.23 -20.13 30.67
CA ILE A 11 1.20 -21.16 30.94
C ILE A 11 1.76 -22.26 31.84
N ASP A 12 1.53 -22.14 33.14
CA ASP A 12 1.45 -23.26 34.08
C ASP A 12 -0.04 -23.45 34.43
N GLY A 13 -0.56 -24.68 34.38
CA GLY A 13 -2.00 -25.03 34.48
C GLY A 13 -2.66 -24.82 35.86
N PRO A 14 -3.79 -25.48 36.23
CA PRO A 14 -4.64 -26.44 35.51
C PRO A 14 -6.14 -26.05 35.46
N ALA A 15 -6.97 -26.96 34.93
CA ALA A 15 -8.42 -26.92 34.77
C ALA A 15 -9.20 -26.21 35.89
N GLY A 16 -10.09 -25.29 35.49
CA GLY A 16 -11.02 -24.60 36.37
C GLY A 16 -11.82 -23.55 35.62
N GLU A 17 -12.95 -23.99 35.10
CA GLU A 17 -14.13 -23.22 34.64
C GLU A 17 -14.18 -21.76 35.16
N THR A 18 -14.01 -20.78 34.26
CA THR A 18 -14.58 -19.44 34.45
C THR A 18 -15.05 -18.89 33.11
N VAL A 19 -16.36 -18.68 33.06
CA VAL A 19 -17.10 -18.00 32.01
C VAL A 19 -16.64 -16.54 32.04
N LEU A 20 -15.90 -16.12 31.01
CA LEU A 20 -15.68 -14.71 30.71
C LEU A 20 -16.05 -14.53 29.24
N SER A 21 -17.25 -13.99 29.05
CA SER A 21 -17.66 -13.25 27.88
C SER A 21 -16.60 -12.19 27.61
N ALA A 22 -15.62 -12.54 26.77
CA ALA A 22 -14.77 -11.59 26.10
C ALA A 22 -15.60 -11.03 24.94
N ASP A 23 -16.15 -9.85 25.20
CA ASP A 23 -16.53 -8.89 24.19
C ASP A 23 -15.35 -8.80 23.22
N PHE A 24 -15.50 -9.41 22.05
CA PHE A 24 -14.51 -9.32 20.99
C PHE A 24 -14.63 -7.89 20.49
N SER A 25 -13.88 -6.98 21.11
CA SER A 25 -13.73 -5.63 20.60
C SER A 25 -13.09 -5.80 19.23
N GLU A 26 -13.93 -5.80 18.19
CA GLU A 26 -13.57 -5.44 16.85
C GLU A 26 -12.68 -4.21 16.98
N THR A 27 -11.37 -4.41 16.83
CA THR A 27 -10.47 -3.30 16.63
C THR A 27 -11.02 -2.61 15.40
N HIS A 28 -11.65 -1.45 15.60
CA HIS A 28 -12.08 -0.56 14.55
C HIS A 28 -10.84 -0.29 13.68
N THR A 29 -10.68 -1.09 12.63
CA THR A 29 -9.86 -0.77 11.48
C THR A 29 -10.46 0.51 10.96
N THR A 30 -9.82 1.64 11.23
CA THR A 30 -10.16 2.89 10.56
C THR A 30 -9.80 2.67 9.09
N SER A 31 -10.75 2.09 8.37
CA SER A 31 -10.77 1.88 6.93
C SER A 31 -10.83 3.26 6.28
N SER A 32 -9.72 3.99 6.29
CA SER A 32 -9.51 5.05 5.31
C SER A 32 -9.51 4.34 3.95
N GLU A 33 -10.61 4.47 3.22
CA GLU A 33 -10.81 3.86 1.90
C GLU A 33 -9.75 4.42 0.94
N CYS A 34 -8.68 3.66 0.70
CA CYS A 34 -7.60 4.07 -0.21
C CYS A 34 -7.77 3.50 -1.62
N GLY A 35 -9.00 3.15 -1.95
CA GLY A 35 -9.40 2.54 -3.20
C GLY A 35 -9.74 1.06 -3.08
N VAL A 36 -10.13 0.49 -4.20
CA VAL A 36 -10.54 -0.92 -4.35
C VAL A 36 -9.77 -1.54 -5.50
N LEU A 37 -9.17 -2.71 -5.26
CA LEU A 37 -8.48 -3.51 -6.27
C LEU A 37 -9.40 -4.66 -6.74
N ASN A 38 -9.64 -4.74 -8.05
CA ASN A 38 -10.38 -5.84 -8.66
C ASN A 38 -9.42 -6.88 -9.19
N VAL A 39 -9.58 -8.12 -8.74
CA VAL A 39 -8.74 -9.25 -9.12
C VAL A 39 -9.57 -10.47 -9.45
N ARG A 40 -8.96 -11.43 -10.11
CA ARG A 40 -9.49 -12.79 -10.28
C ARG A 40 -8.40 -13.76 -9.91
N ALA A 41 -8.77 -14.84 -9.20
CA ALA A 41 -7.82 -15.87 -8.83
C ALA A 41 -8.49 -17.25 -8.94
N VAL A 42 -7.78 -18.20 -9.53
CA VAL A 42 -8.25 -19.57 -9.71
C VAL A 42 -7.09 -20.52 -9.50
N TYR A 43 -7.29 -21.56 -8.72
CA TYR A 43 -6.32 -22.62 -8.55
C TYR A 43 -6.64 -23.79 -9.48
N ARG A 44 -5.70 -24.12 -10.37
CA ARG A 44 -5.77 -25.31 -11.23
C ARG A 44 -5.12 -26.48 -10.51
N PHE A 45 -5.95 -27.38 -9.99
CA PHE A 45 -5.49 -28.51 -9.19
C PHE A 45 -4.57 -29.47 -9.98
N ASP A 46 -4.92 -29.79 -11.23
CA ASP A 46 -4.15 -30.74 -12.06
C ASP A 46 -2.71 -30.30 -12.35
N SER A 47 -2.49 -28.99 -12.46
CA SER A 47 -1.19 -28.41 -12.79
C SER A 47 -0.49 -27.76 -11.60
N HIS A 48 -1.07 -27.85 -10.39
CA HIS A 48 -0.59 -27.17 -9.18
C HIS A 48 -0.27 -25.68 -9.42
N THR A 49 -1.14 -25.00 -10.17
CA THR A 49 -0.91 -23.62 -10.62
C THR A 49 -1.98 -22.70 -10.08
N LEU A 50 -1.56 -21.68 -9.34
CA LEU A 50 -2.41 -20.54 -8.98
C LEU A 50 -2.32 -19.51 -10.10
N PHE A 51 -3.43 -19.29 -10.80
CA PHE A 51 -3.59 -18.25 -11.79
C PHE A 51 -4.21 -17.02 -11.14
N VAL A 52 -3.58 -15.86 -11.31
CA VAL A 52 -4.01 -14.58 -10.74
C VAL A 52 -4.09 -13.57 -11.86
N GLU A 53 -5.17 -12.81 -11.93
CA GLU A 53 -5.36 -11.71 -12.87
C GLU A 53 -5.63 -10.44 -12.07
N VAL A 54 -4.78 -9.44 -12.25
CA VAL A 54 -4.97 -8.09 -11.70
C VAL A 54 -5.67 -7.27 -12.78
N LEU A 55 -6.93 -6.90 -12.54
CA LEU A 55 -7.79 -6.30 -13.56
C LEU A 55 -7.69 -4.78 -13.53
N SER A 56 -8.08 -4.18 -12.41
CA SER A 56 -8.17 -2.73 -12.28
C SER A 56 -8.08 -2.31 -10.82
N ALA A 57 -7.76 -1.05 -10.56
CA ALA A 57 -8.07 -0.41 -9.29
C ALA A 57 -9.00 0.80 -9.51
N LYS A 58 -9.69 1.21 -8.44
CA LYS A 58 -10.62 2.33 -8.46
C LYS A 58 -10.43 3.19 -7.22
N ASP A 59 -10.60 4.50 -7.39
CA ASP A 59 -10.59 5.49 -6.31
C ASP A 59 -9.30 5.42 -5.47
N LEU A 60 -8.14 5.21 -6.13
CA LEU A 60 -6.84 5.25 -5.46
C LEU A 60 -6.58 6.63 -4.85
N ILE A 61 -5.78 6.66 -3.79
CA ILE A 61 -5.30 7.92 -3.22
C ILE A 61 -4.34 8.64 -4.20
N PRO A 62 -4.44 9.96 -4.35
CA PRO A 62 -3.44 10.72 -5.09
C PRO A 62 -2.17 10.82 -4.26
N LEU A 63 -1.05 10.36 -4.83
CA LEU A 63 0.26 10.39 -4.17
C LEU A 63 1.20 11.41 -4.86
N ASP A 64 0.98 11.71 -6.14
CA ASP A 64 1.72 12.75 -6.83
C ASP A 64 1.17 14.17 -6.55
N ALA A 65 2.05 15.17 -6.65
CA ALA A 65 1.67 16.58 -6.60
C ALA A 65 0.69 17.02 -7.72
N ASN A 66 0.58 16.23 -8.79
CA ASN A 66 -0.37 16.46 -9.88
C ASN A 66 -1.82 16.06 -9.53
N GLY A 67 -2.06 15.51 -8.33
CA GLY A 67 -3.38 15.05 -7.88
C GLY A 67 -3.79 13.69 -8.46
N LEU A 68 -2.87 12.95 -9.07
CA LEU A 68 -3.02 11.60 -9.62
C LEU A 68 -1.90 10.70 -9.08
N SER A 69 -1.72 9.53 -9.70
CA SER A 69 -0.63 8.59 -9.43
C SER A 69 -0.22 7.87 -10.71
N ASP A 70 0.95 7.27 -10.72
CA ASP A 70 1.47 6.29 -11.68
C ASP A 70 1.45 4.86 -11.07
N PRO A 71 0.26 4.27 -10.78
CA PRO A 71 0.14 3.04 -10.01
C PRO A 71 0.68 1.79 -10.73
N TYR A 72 1.23 0.87 -9.92
CA TYR A 72 1.50 -0.52 -10.27
C TYR A 72 1.26 -1.45 -9.06
N VAL A 73 1.03 -2.73 -9.31
CA VAL A 73 0.71 -3.71 -8.27
C VAL A 73 1.81 -4.76 -8.17
N LEU A 74 2.32 -4.95 -6.96
CA LEU A 74 3.15 -6.10 -6.59
C LEU A 74 2.24 -7.24 -6.13
N VAL A 75 2.47 -8.45 -6.65
CA VAL A 75 1.74 -9.66 -6.31
C VAL A 75 2.69 -10.65 -5.65
N SER A 76 2.40 -11.05 -4.42
CA SER A 76 3.23 -11.96 -3.63
C SER A 76 2.41 -12.99 -2.84
N LEU A 77 3.05 -14.09 -2.44
CA LEU A 77 2.44 -15.12 -1.59
C LEU A 77 3.04 -15.06 -0.20
N GLY A 78 2.18 -14.97 0.81
CA GLY A 78 2.56 -14.98 2.22
C GLY A 78 1.91 -16.13 2.99
N PRO A 79 2.51 -16.59 4.10
CA PRO A 79 3.78 -16.11 4.67
C PRO A 79 5.01 -16.79 4.05
N ASP A 80 6.18 -16.12 4.07
CA ASP A 80 7.42 -16.55 3.40
C ASP A 80 7.90 -17.97 3.75
N HIS A 81 7.66 -18.42 4.98
CA HIS A 81 8.06 -19.77 5.41
C HIS A 81 7.21 -20.87 4.75
N VAL A 82 6.00 -20.55 4.28
CA VAL A 82 5.13 -21.45 3.51
C VAL A 82 5.46 -21.40 2.03
N PHE A 83 5.86 -20.22 1.52
CA PHE A 83 6.17 -19.99 0.10
C PHE A 83 7.65 -19.62 -0.13
N PRO A 84 8.61 -20.45 0.33
CA PRO A 84 10.02 -20.09 0.23
C PRO A 84 10.46 -20.05 -1.23
N GLY A 85 11.08 -18.94 -1.63
CA GLY A 85 11.65 -18.78 -2.97
C GLY A 85 10.63 -18.44 -4.06
N VAL A 86 9.36 -18.21 -3.72
CA VAL A 86 8.41 -17.60 -4.66
C VAL A 86 8.73 -16.11 -4.78
N SER A 87 9.08 -15.66 -5.97
CA SER A 87 9.37 -14.26 -6.24
C SER A 87 8.09 -13.44 -6.37
N THR A 88 8.09 -12.25 -5.76
CA THR A 88 7.11 -11.20 -6.04
C THR A 88 7.14 -10.83 -7.52
N GLN A 89 5.97 -10.72 -8.13
CA GLN A 89 5.78 -10.28 -9.51
C GLN A 89 5.13 -8.89 -9.52
N SER A 90 5.27 -8.12 -10.60
CA SER A 90 4.69 -6.77 -10.69
C SER A 90 3.95 -6.57 -11.99
N THR A 91 2.85 -5.81 -11.95
CA THR A 91 2.23 -5.26 -13.16
C THR A 91 3.15 -4.21 -13.80
N LYS A 92 2.80 -3.78 -15.01
CA LYS A 92 3.27 -2.54 -15.58
C LYS A 92 2.71 -1.36 -14.81
N ILE A 93 3.42 -0.25 -14.95
CA ILE A 93 3.03 1.06 -14.44
C ILE A 93 2.00 1.67 -15.41
N VAL A 94 0.87 2.08 -14.86
CA VAL A 94 -0.16 2.83 -15.59
C VAL A 94 -0.04 4.29 -15.15
N LYS A 95 0.15 5.22 -16.08
CA LYS A 95 0.50 6.60 -15.73
C LYS A 95 -0.72 7.47 -15.48
N LYS A 96 -0.58 8.43 -14.55
CA LYS A 96 -1.47 9.57 -14.30
C LYS A 96 -2.93 9.17 -14.19
N THR A 97 -3.24 8.24 -13.28
CA THR A 97 -4.62 7.78 -13.05
C THR A 97 -4.82 7.26 -11.63
N LEU A 98 -6.00 7.55 -11.08
CA LEU A 98 -6.49 6.94 -9.83
C LEU A 98 -7.40 5.71 -10.10
N ASN A 99 -7.61 5.39 -11.37
CA ASN A 99 -8.46 4.28 -11.83
C ASN A 99 -7.72 3.45 -12.90
N PRO A 100 -6.59 2.82 -12.57
CA PRO A 100 -5.80 2.07 -13.54
C PRO A 100 -6.51 0.80 -14.01
N MET A 101 -6.35 0.51 -15.31
CA MET A 101 -6.65 -0.79 -15.91
C MET A 101 -5.32 -1.52 -16.14
N PHE A 102 -5.11 -2.63 -15.46
CA PHE A 102 -3.90 -3.44 -15.56
C PHE A 102 -4.08 -4.56 -16.57
N ASP A 103 -5.16 -5.35 -16.44
CA ASP A 103 -5.46 -6.54 -17.25
C ASP A 103 -4.24 -7.47 -17.43
N GLU A 104 -3.53 -7.74 -16.31
CA GLU A 104 -2.29 -8.53 -16.29
C GLU A 104 -2.44 -9.82 -15.50
N SER A 105 -1.95 -10.92 -16.08
CA SER A 105 -2.04 -12.26 -15.52
C SER A 105 -0.70 -12.79 -15.03
N PHE A 106 -0.71 -13.47 -13.90
CA PHE A 106 0.43 -14.09 -13.22
C PHE A 106 0.13 -15.56 -12.93
N GLU A 107 1.16 -16.40 -12.99
CA GLU A 107 1.08 -17.80 -12.59
C GLU A 107 2.11 -18.10 -11.51
N PHE A 108 1.67 -18.81 -10.47
CA PHE A 108 2.51 -19.28 -9.38
C PHE A 108 2.39 -20.80 -9.26
N GLN A 109 3.53 -21.48 -9.17
CA GLN A 109 3.58 -22.92 -8.88
C GLN A 109 3.42 -23.12 -7.37
N VAL A 110 2.28 -23.66 -6.97
CA VAL A 110 1.89 -23.78 -5.56
C VAL A 110 1.27 -25.14 -5.30
N LEU A 111 1.79 -25.87 -4.31
CA LEU A 111 1.26 -27.17 -3.91
C LEU A 111 -0.08 -27.01 -3.17
N PRO A 112 -1.01 -27.98 -3.29
CA PRO A 112 -2.29 -27.92 -2.58
C PRO A 112 -2.12 -27.77 -1.06
N SER A 113 -1.12 -28.42 -0.48
CA SER A 113 -0.80 -28.33 0.95
C SER A 113 -0.40 -26.92 1.40
N GLN A 114 0.21 -26.13 0.50
CA GLN A 114 0.56 -24.73 0.77
C GLN A 114 -0.68 -23.83 0.71
N CYS A 115 -1.58 -24.06 -0.25
CA CYS A 115 -2.84 -23.32 -0.36
C CYS A 115 -3.73 -23.50 0.88
N THR A 116 -3.76 -24.69 1.46
CA THR A 116 -4.55 -24.99 2.67
C THR A 116 -3.85 -24.63 3.99
N HIS A 117 -2.63 -24.10 3.93
CA HIS A 117 -1.91 -23.73 5.14
C HIS A 117 -2.62 -22.55 5.84
N HIS A 118 -2.72 -22.61 7.17
CA HIS A 118 -3.34 -21.52 7.93
C HIS A 118 -2.59 -20.19 7.69
N GLY A 119 -3.35 -19.15 7.32
CA GLY A 119 -2.81 -17.83 7.01
C GLY A 119 -2.18 -17.69 5.61
N ALA A 120 -2.23 -18.74 4.77
CA ALA A 120 -1.78 -18.64 3.38
C ALA A 120 -2.61 -17.63 2.60
N THR A 121 -1.95 -16.61 2.06
CA THR A 121 -2.60 -15.40 1.53
C THR A 121 -1.87 -14.91 0.29
N LEU A 122 -2.63 -14.52 -0.72
CA LEU A 122 -2.16 -13.71 -1.84
C LEU A 122 -2.21 -12.24 -1.42
N VAL A 123 -1.07 -11.59 -1.46
CA VAL A 123 -0.88 -10.19 -1.03
C VAL A 123 -0.66 -9.33 -2.26
N PHE A 124 -1.47 -8.29 -2.39
CA PHE A 124 -1.37 -7.27 -3.42
C PHE A 124 -0.92 -5.97 -2.78
N THR A 125 0.19 -5.41 -3.22
CA THR A 125 0.69 -4.12 -2.75
C THR A 125 0.63 -3.12 -3.91
N VAL A 126 -0.23 -2.12 -3.80
CA VAL A 126 -0.32 -1.01 -4.74
C VAL A 126 0.77 -0.01 -4.38
N MET A 127 1.55 0.37 -5.38
CA MET A 127 2.66 1.32 -5.28
C MET A 127 2.48 2.40 -6.34
N ASP A 128 2.93 3.60 -6.05
CA ASP A 128 3.06 4.68 -7.03
C ASP A 128 4.49 4.76 -7.54
N HIS A 129 4.66 4.95 -8.85
CA HIS A 129 5.99 5.00 -9.46
C HIS A 129 6.51 6.43 -9.61
N ASP A 130 7.49 6.75 -8.78
CA ASP A 130 8.26 7.99 -8.90
C ASP A 130 9.51 7.83 -9.77
N LEU A 131 9.65 8.71 -10.76
CA LEU A 131 10.85 8.74 -11.62
C LEU A 131 12.13 9.14 -10.85
N VAL A 132 11.98 9.86 -9.74
CA VAL A 132 13.06 10.60 -9.07
C VAL A 132 13.25 10.14 -7.63
N PHE A 133 12.15 9.94 -6.92
CA PHE A 133 12.13 9.61 -5.50
C PHE A 133 12.03 8.10 -5.27
N GLN A 134 11.65 7.70 -4.07
CA GLN A 134 11.28 6.31 -3.80
C GLN A 134 9.80 6.18 -4.10
N ASN A 135 9.41 5.09 -4.74
CA ASN A 135 8.02 4.78 -5.02
C ASN A 135 7.17 4.83 -3.73
N ASP A 136 6.08 5.59 -3.77
CA ASP A 136 5.17 5.74 -2.64
C ASP A 136 4.22 4.55 -2.48
N PHE A 137 3.86 4.27 -1.23
CA PHE A 137 2.96 3.16 -0.90
C PHE A 137 1.50 3.61 -1.03
N GLY A 138 0.72 2.92 -1.87
CA GLY A 138 -0.69 3.23 -2.13
C GLY A 138 -1.71 2.39 -1.36
N GLY A 139 -1.32 1.20 -0.88
CA GLY A 139 -2.21 0.33 -0.13
C GLY A 139 -1.92 -1.16 -0.30
N GLU A 140 -2.45 -1.97 0.61
CA GLU A 140 -2.40 -3.43 0.52
C GLU A 140 -3.79 -4.06 0.52
N ALA A 141 -3.94 -5.10 -0.29
CA ALA A 141 -5.12 -5.95 -0.33
C ALA A 141 -4.71 -7.42 -0.16
N PHE A 142 -5.61 -8.19 0.44
CA PHE A 142 -5.33 -9.58 0.84
C PHE A 142 -6.45 -10.49 0.36
N LEU A 143 -6.07 -11.62 -0.25
CA LEU A 143 -6.99 -12.70 -0.60
C LEU A 143 -6.48 -14.00 0.02
N ALA A 144 -7.23 -14.56 0.97
CA ALA A 144 -6.86 -15.84 1.56
C ALA A 144 -6.89 -16.94 0.48
N LEU A 145 -5.83 -17.76 0.40
CA LEU A 145 -5.79 -18.83 -0.59
C LEU A 145 -6.89 -19.87 -0.37
N ALA A 146 -7.39 -20.01 0.85
CA ALA A 146 -8.53 -20.87 1.17
C ALA A 146 -9.83 -20.43 0.47
N ASP A 147 -9.97 -19.14 0.15
CA ASP A 147 -11.15 -18.57 -0.50
C ASP A 147 -11.05 -18.61 -2.03
N VAL A 148 -9.90 -19.06 -2.58
CA VAL A 148 -9.68 -19.17 -4.02
C VAL A 148 -10.34 -20.43 -4.57
N HIS A 149 -11.17 -20.26 -5.61
CA HIS A 149 -11.82 -21.38 -6.30
C HIS A 149 -10.81 -22.41 -6.82
N GLY A 150 -11.15 -23.70 -6.66
CA GLY A 150 -10.33 -24.83 -7.11
C GLY A 150 -9.32 -25.35 -6.09
N VAL A 151 -9.04 -24.63 -4.99
CA VAL A 151 -8.09 -25.10 -3.96
C VAL A 151 -8.54 -26.40 -3.29
N GLY A 152 -9.85 -26.61 -3.15
CA GLY A 152 -10.43 -27.85 -2.61
C GLY A 152 -10.39 -29.06 -3.57
N GLY A 153 -9.85 -28.92 -4.78
CA GLY A 153 -9.85 -29.97 -5.81
C GLY A 153 -11.21 -30.17 -6.50
N GLU A 154 -12.13 -29.21 -6.35
CA GLU A 154 -13.38 -29.14 -7.08
C GLU A 154 -13.11 -28.80 -8.56
N GLU A 155 -13.92 -29.36 -9.47
CA GLU A 155 -13.98 -28.89 -10.85
C GLU A 155 -14.51 -27.45 -10.88
N VAL A 156 -13.64 -26.48 -11.15
CA VAL A 156 -14.03 -25.07 -11.21
C VAL A 156 -14.90 -24.86 -12.45
N SER A 157 -16.14 -24.42 -12.24
CA SER A 157 -17.04 -24.10 -13.35
C SER A 157 -16.49 -22.91 -14.16
N GLY A 158 -16.86 -22.81 -15.44
CA GLY A 158 -16.43 -21.69 -16.28
C GLY A 158 -16.85 -20.31 -15.76
N TYR A 159 -17.89 -20.23 -14.93
CA TYR A 159 -18.35 -18.97 -14.31
C TYR A 159 -17.52 -18.61 -13.07
N ASP A 160 -17.18 -19.60 -12.24
CA ASP A 160 -16.35 -19.38 -11.05
C ASP A 160 -14.93 -18.99 -11.44
N ALA A 161 -14.43 -19.56 -12.54
CA ALA A 161 -13.15 -19.17 -13.11
C ALA A 161 -13.10 -17.72 -13.60
N LEU A 162 -14.26 -17.08 -13.78
CA LEU A 162 -14.39 -15.71 -14.25
C LEU A 162 -14.82 -14.72 -13.15
N SER A 163 -15.02 -15.20 -11.92
CA SER A 163 -15.46 -14.36 -10.81
C SER A 163 -14.41 -13.28 -10.50
N ILE A 164 -14.90 -12.06 -10.26
CA ILE A 164 -14.08 -10.91 -9.88
C ILE A 164 -14.25 -10.70 -8.38
N VAL A 165 -13.15 -10.57 -7.67
CA VAL A 165 -13.07 -10.22 -6.25
C VAL A 165 -12.65 -8.77 -6.14
N SER A 166 -13.48 -7.95 -5.49
CA SER A 166 -13.17 -6.56 -5.17
C SER A 166 -12.60 -6.48 -3.75
N LEU A 167 -11.32 -6.14 -3.65
CA LEU A 167 -10.57 -6.09 -2.41
C LEU A 167 -10.34 -4.63 -1.98
N PRO A 168 -10.78 -4.21 -0.79
CA PRO A 168 -10.47 -2.87 -0.28
C PRO A 168 -8.96 -2.75 0.01
N LEU A 169 -8.39 -1.60 -0.32
CA LEU A 169 -6.99 -1.29 -0.01
C LEU A 169 -6.85 -0.74 1.40
N LEU A 170 -5.86 -1.27 2.12
CA LEU A 170 -5.55 -0.94 3.51
C LEU A 170 -4.23 -0.18 3.58
N LEU A 171 -4.19 0.88 4.39
CA LEU A 171 -2.94 1.55 4.75
C LEU A 171 -2.36 0.98 6.05
N PRO A 172 -1.02 0.96 6.19
CA PRO A 172 -0.36 0.79 7.47
C PRO A 172 -0.90 1.81 8.47
N LYS A 173 -1.31 1.34 9.64
CA LYS A 173 -1.72 2.23 10.72
C LYS A 173 -0.51 3.07 11.12
N ALA A 174 -0.57 4.38 10.90
CA ALA A 174 0.49 5.31 11.30
C ALA A 174 0.74 5.17 12.81
N SER A 175 1.91 4.64 13.19
CA SER A 175 2.35 4.63 14.58
C SER A 175 2.87 6.01 14.94
N GLY A 176 2.00 6.84 15.51
CA GLY A 176 2.39 8.07 16.21
C GLY A 176 1.89 9.37 15.60
N SER A 177 0.59 9.63 15.66
CA SER A 177 0.12 10.99 15.89
C SER A 177 0.08 11.22 17.39
N ALA A 178 1.07 11.94 17.91
CA ALA A 178 1.00 12.52 19.24
C ALA A 178 -0.06 13.62 19.19
N THR A 179 -1.30 13.25 19.50
CA THR A 179 -2.36 14.19 19.83
C THR A 179 -1.94 14.95 21.09
N THR A 180 -1.41 16.17 20.96
CA THR A 180 -1.47 17.12 22.07
C THR A 180 -2.91 17.60 22.18
N ALA A 181 -3.72 16.79 22.87
CA ALA A 181 -4.96 17.24 23.47
C ALA A 181 -4.58 18.14 24.66
N ALA A 182 -4.57 19.45 24.45
CA ALA A 182 -4.62 20.41 25.54
C ALA A 182 -6.09 20.74 25.80
N THR A 183 -6.68 19.99 26.72
CA THR A 183 -7.86 20.40 27.48
C THR A 183 -7.47 21.63 28.32
N HIS A 184 -8.14 22.76 28.11
CA HIS A 184 -8.23 23.81 29.12
C HIS A 184 -9.71 24.02 29.44
N ASN A 185 -10.12 23.44 30.56
CA ASN A 185 -11.40 23.73 31.18
C ASN A 185 -11.28 25.02 32.01
N ASP A 186 -12.28 25.88 31.82
CA ASP A 186 -13.00 26.67 32.81
C ASP A 186 -12.20 27.58 33.76
N CYS A 187 -12.41 28.89 33.59
CA CYS A 187 -12.80 29.73 34.71
C CYS A 187 -13.86 30.76 34.29
N GLU A 188 -14.97 30.69 35.02
CA GLU A 188 -16.05 31.66 35.09
C GLU A 188 -15.51 33.04 35.48
N ASP A 189 -16.11 34.11 34.95
CA ASP A 189 -16.52 35.27 35.76
C ASP A 189 -17.64 36.00 34.99
N ASN A 190 -18.80 36.09 35.64
CA ASN A 190 -19.87 37.01 35.29
C ASN A 190 -19.37 38.44 35.47
N ASP A 191 -19.95 39.38 34.75
CA ASP A 191 -20.59 40.57 35.35
C ASP A 191 -21.20 41.46 34.24
N ASP A 192 -22.49 41.74 34.44
CA ASP A 192 -23.19 43.02 34.21
C ASP A 192 -23.31 43.57 32.78
N ASN A 193 -24.49 43.51 32.15
CA ASN A 193 -25.71 44.33 32.33
C ASN A 193 -25.76 45.52 31.34
N ASP A 194 -26.98 45.74 30.85
CA ASP A 194 -27.52 47.01 30.31
C ASP A 194 -26.98 47.41 28.92
N ASP A 195 -27.72 47.91 27.94
CA ASP A 195 -29.13 48.33 27.78
C ASP A 195 -29.27 48.75 26.29
N ASP A 196 -30.51 49.01 25.85
CA ASP A 196 -30.91 49.86 24.71
C ASP A 196 -30.80 49.25 23.30
N ASP A 197 -31.93 48.94 22.63
CA ASP A 197 -32.74 49.87 21.79
C ASP A 197 -31.99 50.14 20.46
N ASP A 198 -32.54 50.08 19.26
CA ASP A 198 -33.87 50.26 18.71
C ASP A 198 -33.76 49.95 17.19
N ASP A 199 -34.91 49.70 16.53
CA ASP A 199 -35.29 50.13 15.17
C ASP A 199 -34.38 49.78 13.96
N ASP A 200 -34.83 49.55 12.73
CA ASP A 200 -36.11 49.35 12.05
C ASP A 200 -35.73 49.20 10.55
N ASP A 201 -36.66 48.64 9.78
CA ASP A 201 -36.96 48.93 8.38
C ASP A 201 -35.98 48.52 7.24
N ASP A 202 -36.48 47.57 6.44
CA ASP A 202 -36.85 47.72 5.03
C ASP A 202 -35.92 48.57 4.12
N ASP A 203 -35.44 47.98 3.03
CA ASP A 203 -35.96 48.30 1.69
C ASP A 203 -35.23 47.52 0.58
N ASP A 204 -36.02 47.28 -0.47
CA ASP A 204 -35.75 46.62 -1.75
C ASP A 204 -34.71 47.35 -2.64
N ASP A 205 -34.58 46.80 -3.87
CA ASP A 205 -34.01 47.36 -5.10
C ASP A 205 -32.64 46.74 -5.49
N ASP A 206 -32.60 45.80 -6.44
CA ASP A 206 -32.76 45.92 -7.90
C ASP A 206 -31.44 46.29 -8.61
N ASP A 207 -31.27 45.67 -9.79
CA ASP A 207 -30.38 46.05 -10.89
C ASP A 207 -28.86 45.86 -10.65
N ASP A 208 -28.01 45.54 -11.61
CA ASP A 208 -28.05 45.04 -13.00
C ASP A 208 -26.55 44.89 -13.36
N ASP A 209 -26.30 44.29 -14.52
CA ASP A 209 -25.12 44.53 -15.38
C ASP A 209 -23.76 43.91 -15.01
N ASP A 210 -23.39 42.95 -15.86
CA ASP A 210 -22.22 42.97 -16.73
C ASP A 210 -20.88 43.42 -16.12
N ASP A 211 -19.96 42.46 -15.99
CA ASP A 211 -18.56 42.70 -16.36
C ASP A 211 -18.02 41.42 -17.05
N ASP A 212 -18.00 41.49 -18.38
CA ASP A 212 -17.07 40.76 -19.24
C ASP A 212 -15.65 41.22 -18.87
N ASP A 213 -14.87 40.36 -18.21
CA ASP A 213 -13.41 40.46 -18.23
C ASP A 213 -12.84 39.19 -18.88
N ASP A 214 -12.71 39.29 -20.20
CA ASP A 214 -11.74 38.54 -21.00
C ASP A 214 -10.32 38.84 -20.49
N ASP A 215 -9.85 38.10 -19.49
CA ASP A 215 -8.41 38.01 -19.22
C ASP A 215 -7.81 36.84 -20.01
N ASP A 216 -7.52 37.15 -21.28
CA ASP A 216 -6.47 36.51 -22.07
C ASP A 216 -5.12 36.67 -21.32
N SER A 217 -4.85 35.76 -20.38
CA SER A 217 -3.49 35.49 -19.90
C SER A 217 -2.88 34.35 -20.70
N ASP A 218 -2.75 34.57 -22.01
CA ASP A 218 -1.68 33.94 -22.77
C ASP A 218 -0.37 34.69 -22.44
N ASP A 219 0.68 33.91 -22.23
CA ASP A 219 2.11 34.26 -22.17
C ASP A 219 2.81 34.25 -20.79
N ASP A 220 3.63 33.20 -20.68
CA ASP A 220 4.93 33.13 -19.99
C ASP A 220 5.02 32.56 -18.57
N CYS A 221 4.97 31.22 -18.46
CA CYS A 221 5.88 30.49 -17.57
C CYS A 221 6.07 29.00 -17.97
N ASP A 222 6.44 28.74 -19.23
CA ASP A 222 6.88 27.40 -19.68
C ASP A 222 8.41 27.17 -19.58
N ASP A 223 9.17 28.04 -18.90
CA ASP A 223 10.64 27.96 -18.84
C ASP A 223 11.24 27.35 -17.55
N ASP A 224 10.43 26.79 -16.65
CA ASP A 224 10.93 26.05 -15.47
C ASP A 224 10.96 24.51 -15.67
N CYS A 225 10.66 24.00 -16.87
CA CYS A 225 10.62 22.56 -17.15
C CYS A 225 11.99 21.94 -17.50
N GLU A 226 12.94 22.73 -18.04
CA GLU A 226 14.28 22.28 -18.40
C GLU A 226 15.19 22.07 -17.17
N ASP A 227 15.06 22.94 -16.16
CA ASP A 227 15.84 22.84 -14.91
C ASP A 227 15.40 21.64 -14.07
N LEU A 228 14.11 21.29 -14.10
CA LEU A 228 13.63 20.08 -13.48
C LEU A 228 14.22 18.85 -14.17
N LEU A 229 14.20 18.76 -15.51
CA LEU A 229 14.81 17.64 -16.25
C LEU A 229 16.31 17.50 -16.01
N LEU A 230 17.05 18.61 -15.92
CA LEU A 230 18.46 18.60 -15.55
C LEU A 230 18.68 18.16 -14.11
N LEU A 231 17.85 18.60 -13.16
CA LEU A 231 17.90 18.13 -11.78
C LEU A 231 17.53 16.65 -11.67
N LEU A 232 16.53 16.19 -12.42
CA LEU A 232 16.12 14.77 -12.49
C LEU A 232 17.25 13.95 -13.11
N LEU A 233 17.87 14.41 -14.20
CA LEU A 233 19.04 13.78 -14.79
C LEU A 233 20.23 13.78 -13.83
N LEU A 234 20.48 14.86 -13.08
CA LEU A 234 21.54 14.91 -12.08
C LEU A 234 21.27 13.95 -10.92
N VAL A 235 20.03 13.88 -10.42
CA VAL A 235 19.62 12.93 -9.37
C VAL A 235 19.72 11.49 -9.88
N MET A 236 19.29 11.21 -11.12
CA MET A 236 19.43 9.90 -11.77
C MET A 236 20.89 9.54 -12.00
N ILE A 237 21.73 10.46 -12.49
CA ILE A 237 23.17 10.27 -12.68
C ILE A 237 23.84 10.01 -11.33
N VAL A 238 23.52 10.78 -10.29
CA VAL A 238 24.05 10.58 -8.93
C VAL A 238 23.59 9.24 -8.36
N ARG A 239 22.31 8.85 -8.52
CA ARG A 239 21.79 7.53 -8.12
C ARG A 239 22.46 6.39 -8.88
N ILE A 240 22.59 6.48 -10.20
CA ILE A 240 23.26 5.48 -11.04
C ILE A 240 24.74 5.39 -10.68
N MET A 241 25.42 6.52 -10.45
CA MET A 241 26.81 6.54 -10.00
C MET A 241 26.96 5.90 -8.61
N MET A 242 26.07 6.18 -7.65
CA MET A 242 26.09 5.54 -6.33
C MET A 242 25.87 4.04 -6.42
N ILE A 243 24.90 3.58 -7.23
CA ILE A 243 24.66 2.16 -7.50
C ILE A 243 25.88 1.52 -8.17
N MET A 244 26.48 2.15 -9.19
CA MET A 244 27.69 1.66 -9.84
C MET A 244 28.88 1.61 -8.88
N ILE A 245 29.07 2.62 -8.03
CA ILE A 245 30.11 2.65 -7.00
C ILE A 245 29.89 1.51 -6.01
N MET A 246 28.67 1.32 -5.51
CA MET A 246 28.31 0.22 -4.61
C MET A 246 28.53 -1.15 -5.28
N MET A 247 28.08 -1.34 -6.52
CA MET A 247 28.30 -2.57 -7.29
C MET A 247 29.79 -2.83 -7.53
N MET A 248 30.58 -1.81 -7.86
CA MET A 248 32.03 -1.91 -8.00
C MET A 248 32.69 -2.24 -6.65
N MET A 249 32.23 -1.66 -5.55
CA MET A 249 32.72 -1.99 -4.20
C MET A 249 32.35 -3.42 -3.81
N MET A 250 31.12 -3.86 -4.10
CA MET A 250 30.68 -5.24 -3.88
C MET A 250 31.46 -6.23 -4.74
N MET A 251 31.70 -5.92 -6.02
CA MET A 251 32.52 -6.75 -6.90
C MET A 251 33.98 -6.81 -6.43
N LYS A 252 34.56 -5.68 -6.01
CA LYS A 252 35.90 -5.63 -5.42
C LYS A 252 35.97 -6.42 -4.11
N MET A 253 34.96 -6.34 -3.26
CA MET A 253 34.88 -7.10 -2.01
C MET A 253 34.75 -8.61 -2.29
N LYS A 254 33.87 -9.01 -3.22
CA LYS A 254 33.72 -10.41 -3.66
C LYS A 254 35.01 -10.96 -4.28
N MET A 255 35.70 -10.17 -5.11
CA MET A 255 36.99 -10.54 -5.70
C MET A 255 38.10 -10.68 -4.65
N MET A 256 38.18 -9.74 -3.70
CA MET A 256 39.14 -9.81 -2.60
C MET A 256 38.88 -11.04 -1.73
N MET A 257 37.62 -11.30 -1.37
CA MET A 257 37.24 -12.48 -0.57
C MET A 257 37.56 -13.80 -1.29
N MET A 258 37.25 -13.91 -2.58
CA MET A 258 37.64 -15.09 -3.40
C MET A 258 39.15 -15.27 -3.47
N THR A 259 39.91 -14.18 -3.60
CA THR A 259 41.37 -14.23 -3.63
C THR A 259 41.93 -14.66 -2.27
N THR A 260 41.37 -14.15 -1.17
CA THR A 260 41.74 -14.56 0.19
C THR A 260 41.42 -16.03 0.44
N LEU A 261 40.23 -16.53 0.05
CA LEU A 261 39.87 -17.94 0.16
C LEU A 261 40.81 -18.84 -0.65
N SER A 262 41.16 -18.44 -1.88
CA SER A 262 42.11 -19.18 -2.73
C SER A 262 43.51 -19.23 -2.10
N GLN A 263 43.99 -18.12 -1.52
CA GLN A 263 45.27 -18.09 -0.80
C GLN A 263 45.26 -18.88 0.51
N THR A 264 44.14 -18.92 1.25
CA THR A 264 44.00 -19.72 2.47
C THR A 264 43.94 -21.22 2.17
N LEU A 265 43.29 -21.62 1.07
CA LEU A 265 43.23 -23.02 0.63
C LEU A 265 44.58 -23.54 0.08
N LEU A 266 45.40 -22.68 -0.53
CA LEU A 266 46.75 -23.05 -1.00
C LEU A 266 47.79 -23.16 0.12
N LYS A 267 47.49 -22.69 1.35
CA LYS A 267 48.40 -22.71 2.51
C LYS A 267 48.16 -23.87 3.49
N LYS A 268 47.25 -24.81 3.18
CA LYS A 268 46.90 -25.96 4.02
C LYS A 268 47.17 -27.26 3.26
#